data_AF-A0A931RUZ7-F1
#
_entry.id   AF-A0A931RUZ7-F1
#
_cell.length_a   1.000
_cell.length_b   1.000
_cell.length_c   1.000
_cell.angle_alpha   90.00
_cell.angle_beta   90.00
_cell.angle_gamma   90.00
#
_symmetry.space_group_name_H-M   'P 1'
#
loop_
_entity.id
_entity.type
_entity.pdbx_description
1 polymer ?
#
loop_
_entity_poly.entity_id
_entity_poly.type
_entity_poly.pdbx_seq_one_letter_code
_entity_poly.pdbx_strand_id
1 'polypeptide(L)'
;MSVNPVYIIITVVSLAVLGMLGINLYLMLKSRRHIQNDAGQYVVMHQRLDAFADLLNKQLEQNRQSSHQATLSVAQQVQGFTQNMTQLHENLKQMHDSVKNVVSFQDILKAPKMRGMWGELSLEFSLSQYFAGSYEMQHYFQSGEAVDAILKLPNGLILPIDSKFSLENFGRMVKADNDIEKDGYRKQFIADTKKRVDEIATKYILPSEG
;
A
#
# COMPACT_ATOMS: atom_id res chain seq x y z
N MET A 1 -26.27 -110.21 -5.94
CA MET A 1 -26.61 -109.00 -6.72
C MET A 1 -25.32 -108.21 -6.94
N SER A 2 -24.71 -108.32 -8.13
CA SER A 2 -23.50 -107.57 -8.47
C SER A 2 -23.88 -106.18 -8.96
N VAL A 3 -23.50 -105.15 -8.21
CA VAL A 3 -23.66 -103.75 -8.64
C VAL A 3 -22.81 -103.54 -9.88
N ASN A 4 -23.42 -103.12 -10.99
CA ASN A 4 -22.72 -102.95 -12.25
C ASN A 4 -21.76 -101.75 -12.14
N PRO A 5 -20.44 -101.94 -12.35
CA PRO A 5 -19.42 -100.91 -12.12
C PRO A 5 -19.67 -99.60 -12.88
N VAL A 6 -20.42 -99.66 -13.99
CA VAL A 6 -20.82 -98.48 -14.78
C VAL A 6 -21.68 -97.49 -13.98
N TYR A 7 -22.60 -97.94 -13.13
CA TYR A 7 -23.46 -97.03 -12.34
C TYR A 7 -22.67 -96.30 -11.24
N ILE A 8 -21.61 -96.91 -10.71
CA ILE A 8 -20.74 -96.29 -9.70
C ILE A 8 -19.96 -95.13 -10.35
N ILE A 9 -19.46 -95.32 -11.58
CA ILE A 9 -18.73 -94.26 -12.29
C ILE A 9 -19.65 -93.08 -12.61
N ILE A 10 -20.87 -93.33 -13.10
CA ILE A 10 -21.83 -92.26 -13.44
C ILE A 10 -22.19 -91.43 -12.21
N THR A 11 -22.48 -92.07 -11.07
CA THR A 11 -22.85 -91.36 -9.83
C THR A 11 -21.71 -90.49 -9.29
N VAL A 12 -20.47 -90.97 -9.33
CA VAL A 12 -19.29 -90.19 -8.93
C VAL A 12 -19.09 -88.98 -9.85
N VAL A 13 -19.23 -89.16 -11.17
CA VAL A 13 -19.11 -88.06 -12.14
C VAL A 13 -20.23 -87.03 -11.93
N SER A 14 -21.48 -87.47 -11.74
CA SER A 14 -22.60 -86.56 -11.47
C SER A 14 -22.40 -85.75 -10.18
N LEU A 15 -21.90 -86.38 -9.11
CA LEU A 15 -21.58 -85.67 -7.86
C LEU A 15 -20.44 -84.66 -8.05
N ALA A 16 -19.41 -85.01 -8.82
CA ALA A 16 -18.32 -84.08 -9.13
C ALA A 16 -18.80 -82.86 -9.92
N VAL A 17 -19.68 -83.06 -10.91
CA VAL A 17 -20.27 -81.97 -11.70
C VAL A 17 -21.15 -81.08 -10.82
N LEU A 18 -22.00 -81.66 -9.96
CA LEU A 18 -22.82 -80.89 -9.02
C LEU A 18 -21.98 -80.09 -8.04
N GLY A 19 -20.87 -80.66 -7.54
CA GLY A 19 -19.92 -79.95 -6.69
C GLY A 19 -19.27 -78.77 -7.42
N MET A 20 -18.85 -78.97 -8.67
CA MET A 20 -18.22 -77.91 -9.47
C MET A 20 -19.21 -76.78 -9.80
N LEU A 21 -20.46 -77.11 -10.13
CA LEU A 21 -21.55 -76.14 -10.32
C LEU A 21 -21.85 -75.36 -9.04
N GLY A 22 -21.89 -76.05 -7.90
CA GLY A 22 -22.09 -75.42 -6.58
C GLY A 22 -20.98 -74.44 -6.22
N ILE A 23 -19.71 -74.81 -6.47
CA ILE A 23 -18.55 -73.93 -6.24
C ILE A 23 -18.60 -72.71 -7.17
N ASN A 24 -18.91 -72.91 -8.46
CA ASN A 24 -19.02 -71.82 -9.43
C ASN A 24 -20.14 -70.84 -9.02
N LEU A 25 -21.30 -71.36 -8.62
CA LEU A 25 -22.42 -70.55 -8.15
C LEU A 25 -22.08 -69.79 -6.85
N TYR A 26 -21.40 -70.44 -5.91
CA TYR A 26 -20.93 -69.81 -4.67
C TYR A 26 -19.95 -68.66 -4.95
N LEU A 27 -18.99 -68.87 -5.85
CA LEU A 27 -18.06 -67.82 -6.28
C LEU A 27 -18.78 -66.67 -7.00
N MET A 28 -19.77 -66.98 -7.83
CA MET A 28 -20.56 -65.96 -8.53
C MET A 28 -21.40 -65.11 -7.56
N LEU A 29 -22.02 -65.73 -6.54
CA LEU A 29 -22.78 -65.02 -5.52
C LEU A 29 -21.89 -64.18 -4.59
N LYS A 30 -20.70 -64.69 -4.24
CA LYS A 30 -19.71 -63.94 -3.44
C LYS A 30 -19.15 -62.75 -4.24
N SER A 31 -18.91 -62.92 -5.54
CA SER A 31 -18.44 -61.86 -6.45
C SER A 31 -19.46 -60.72 -6.59
N ARG A 32 -20.76 -61.02 -6.68
CA ARG A 32 -21.82 -60.00 -6.72
C ARG A 32 -21.88 -59.12 -5.45
N ARG A 33 -21.62 -59.68 -4.26
CA ARG A 33 -21.57 -58.90 -3.01
C ARG A 33 -20.39 -57.92 -2.96
N HIS A 34 -19.24 -58.29 -3.49
CA HIS A 34 -18.08 -57.38 -3.58
C HIS A 34 -18.32 -56.25 -4.58
N ILE A 35 -18.83 -56.57 -5.78
CA ILE A 35 -19.11 -55.57 -6.82
C ILE A 35 -20.14 -54.53 -6.34
N GLN A 36 -21.12 -54.90 -5.52
CA GLN A 36 -22.12 -53.96 -5.00
C GLN A 36 -21.54 -53.00 -3.93
N ASN A 37 -20.62 -53.48 -3.10
CA ASN A 37 -19.93 -52.65 -2.12
C ASN A 37 -18.92 -51.69 -2.80
N ASP A 38 -18.21 -52.18 -3.82
CA ASP A 38 -17.30 -51.37 -4.61
C ASP A 38 -18.08 -50.32 -5.42
N ALA A 39 -19.21 -50.69 -6.04
CA ALA A 39 -20.08 -49.76 -6.77
C ALA A 39 -20.62 -48.62 -5.89
N GLY A 40 -21.03 -48.92 -4.64
CA GLY A 40 -21.42 -47.90 -3.67
C GLY A 40 -20.27 -46.97 -3.30
N GLN A 41 -19.06 -47.51 -3.17
CA GLN A 41 -17.85 -46.74 -2.89
C GLN A 41 -17.43 -45.84 -4.07
N TYR A 42 -17.59 -46.30 -5.31
CA TYR A 42 -17.33 -45.50 -6.51
C TYR A 42 -18.29 -44.30 -6.65
N VAL A 43 -19.56 -44.48 -6.30
CA VAL A 43 -20.57 -43.40 -6.35
C VAL A 43 -20.26 -42.30 -5.32
N VAL A 44 -19.90 -42.68 -4.09
CA VAL A 44 -19.51 -41.71 -3.04
C VAL A 44 -18.21 -40.99 -3.41
N MET A 45 -17.28 -41.66 -4.07
CA MET A 45 -16.05 -41.05 -4.56
C MET A 45 -16.31 -40.02 -5.67
N HIS A 46 -17.20 -40.31 -6.62
CA HIS A 46 -17.58 -39.37 -7.68
C HIS A 46 -18.28 -38.13 -7.10
N GLN A 47 -19.19 -38.30 -6.15
CA GLN A 47 -19.84 -37.18 -5.47
C GLN A 47 -18.84 -36.28 -4.72
N ARG A 48 -17.78 -36.84 -4.14
CA ARG A 48 -16.71 -36.07 -3.49
C ARG A 48 -15.85 -35.32 -4.50
N LEU A 49 -15.58 -35.91 -5.67
CA LEU A 49 -14.85 -35.26 -6.75
C LEU A 49 -15.66 -34.10 -7.35
N ASP A 50 -16.96 -34.27 -7.53
CA ASP A 50 -17.85 -33.21 -8.01
C ASP A 50 -17.93 -32.05 -7.00
N ALA A 51 -18.09 -32.35 -5.71
CA ALA A 51 -18.08 -31.34 -4.66
C ALA A 51 -16.73 -30.60 -4.56
N PHE A 52 -15.62 -31.30 -4.80
CA PHE A 52 -14.29 -30.70 -4.82
C PHE A 52 -14.08 -29.82 -6.06
N ALA A 53 -14.55 -30.26 -7.23
CA ALA A 53 -14.52 -29.48 -8.46
C ALA A 53 -15.34 -28.19 -8.32
N ASP A 54 -16.51 -28.25 -7.69
CA ASP A 54 -17.35 -27.07 -7.40
C ASP A 54 -16.68 -26.11 -6.41
N LEU A 55 -16.00 -26.63 -5.39
CA LEU A 55 -15.27 -25.81 -4.43
C LEU A 55 -14.08 -25.11 -5.08
N LEU A 56 -13.33 -25.83 -5.93
CA LEU A 56 -12.25 -25.25 -6.72
C LEU A 56 -12.75 -24.18 -7.68
N ASN A 57 -13.86 -24.42 -8.39
CA ASN A 57 -14.45 -23.43 -9.29
C ASN A 57 -14.89 -22.16 -8.53
N LYS A 58 -15.53 -22.31 -7.36
CA LYS A 58 -15.90 -21.18 -6.52
C LYS A 58 -14.70 -20.40 -6.00
N GLN A 59 -13.64 -21.10 -5.60
CA GLN A 59 -12.43 -20.46 -5.07
C GLN A 59 -11.61 -19.79 -6.17
N LEU A 60 -11.57 -20.37 -7.37
CA LEU A 60 -10.99 -19.74 -8.56
C LEU A 60 -11.76 -18.49 -8.96
N GLU A 61 -13.10 -18.53 -8.97
CA GLU A 61 -13.90 -17.35 -9.34
C GLU A 61 -13.80 -16.24 -8.30
N GLN A 62 -13.79 -16.56 -7.00
CA GLN A 62 -13.51 -15.59 -5.94
C GLN A 62 -12.10 -14.98 -6.11
N ASN A 63 -11.08 -15.80 -6.34
CA ASN A 63 -9.71 -15.31 -6.54
C ASN A 63 -9.60 -14.44 -7.80
N ARG A 64 -10.29 -14.82 -8.89
CA ARG A 64 -10.37 -14.03 -10.12
C ARG A 64 -11.06 -12.68 -9.89
N GLN A 65 -12.14 -12.64 -9.12
CA GLN A 65 -12.84 -11.40 -8.76
C GLN A 65 -11.99 -10.50 -7.85
N SER A 66 -11.35 -11.06 -6.82
CA SER A 66 -10.44 -10.32 -5.92
C SER A 66 -9.22 -9.78 -6.67
N SER A 67 -8.63 -10.59 -7.56
CA SER A 67 -7.52 -10.19 -8.42
C SER A 67 -7.94 -9.09 -9.40
N HIS A 68 -9.14 -9.17 -9.98
CA HIS A 68 -9.67 -8.12 -10.84
C HIS A 68 -9.90 -6.80 -10.09
N GLN A 69 -10.48 -6.85 -8.88
CA GLN A 69 -10.65 -5.68 -8.03
C GLN A 69 -9.31 -5.07 -7.60
N ALA A 70 -8.31 -5.89 -7.24
CA ALA A 70 -6.96 -5.42 -6.94
C ALA A 70 -6.31 -4.77 -8.17
N THR A 71 -6.49 -5.34 -9.37
CA THR A 71 -5.96 -4.80 -10.62
C THR A 71 -6.61 -3.47 -10.98
N LEU A 72 -7.92 -3.35 -10.80
CA LEU A 72 -8.66 -2.09 -10.99
C LEU A 72 -8.24 -1.02 -9.98
N SER A 73 -8.06 -1.39 -8.71
CA SER A 73 -7.58 -0.46 -7.67
C SER A 73 -6.16 0.01 -7.95
N VAL A 74 -5.25 -0.88 -8.37
CA VAL A 74 -3.89 -0.52 -8.79
C VAL A 74 -3.93 0.36 -10.03
N ALA A 75 -4.76 0.04 -11.03
CA ALA A 75 -4.92 0.86 -12.22
C ALA A 75 -5.46 2.26 -11.89
N GLN A 76 -6.43 2.37 -10.97
CA GLN A 76 -6.97 3.64 -10.48
C GLN A 76 -5.92 4.44 -9.68
N GLN A 77 -5.11 3.78 -8.86
CA GLN A 77 -4.05 4.42 -8.08
C GLN A 77 -2.90 4.91 -8.98
N VAL A 78 -2.52 4.11 -9.98
CA VAL A 78 -1.55 4.50 -11.02
C VAL A 78 -2.11 5.61 -11.91
N GLN A 79 -3.40 5.57 -12.24
CA GLN A 79 -4.07 6.62 -13.00
C GLN A 79 -4.15 7.92 -12.18
N GLY A 80 -4.46 7.86 -10.87
CA GLY A 80 -4.44 9.01 -9.97
C GLY A 80 -3.04 9.59 -9.78
N PHE A 81 -2.02 8.73 -9.67
CA PHE A 81 -0.62 9.17 -9.65
C PHE A 81 -0.19 9.80 -10.98
N THR A 82 -0.60 9.23 -12.11
CA THR A 82 -0.31 9.76 -13.45
C THR A 82 -1.08 11.05 -13.71
N GLN A 83 -2.32 11.18 -13.24
CA GLN A 83 -3.12 12.40 -13.33
C GLN A 83 -2.56 13.50 -12.43
N ASN A 84 -2.15 13.19 -11.21
CA ASN A 84 -1.44 14.12 -10.33
C ASN A 84 -0.10 14.53 -10.92
N MET A 85 0.65 13.60 -11.51
CA MET A 85 1.91 13.89 -12.20
C MET A 85 1.67 14.70 -13.48
N THR A 86 0.60 14.46 -14.22
CA THR A 86 0.23 15.22 -15.43
C THR A 86 -0.28 16.61 -15.05
N GLN A 87 -1.08 16.75 -13.99
CA GLN A 87 -1.46 18.05 -13.42
C GLN A 87 -0.25 18.78 -12.85
N LEU A 88 0.70 18.09 -12.21
CA LEU A 88 1.97 18.67 -11.80
C LEU A 88 2.78 19.10 -13.02
N HIS A 89 2.85 18.30 -14.08
CA HIS A 89 3.57 18.65 -15.31
C HIS A 89 2.89 19.81 -16.05
N GLU A 90 1.57 19.88 -16.02
CA GLU A 90 0.75 20.92 -16.64
C GLU A 90 0.77 22.20 -15.80
N ASN A 91 0.80 22.10 -14.47
CA ASN A 91 1.07 23.20 -13.56
C ASN A 91 2.50 23.69 -13.71
N LEU A 92 3.48 22.80 -13.87
CA LEU A 92 4.88 23.13 -14.15
C LEU A 92 5.04 23.74 -15.54
N LYS A 93 4.26 23.31 -16.54
CA LYS A 93 4.25 23.86 -17.89
C LYS A 93 3.54 25.21 -17.96
N GLN A 94 2.40 25.38 -17.28
CA GLN A 94 1.74 26.67 -17.11
C GLN A 94 2.61 27.62 -16.27
N MET A 95 3.35 27.11 -15.29
CA MET A 95 4.39 27.85 -14.58
C MET A 95 5.55 28.20 -15.52
N HIS A 96 5.99 27.29 -16.40
CA HIS A 96 7.04 27.53 -17.39
C HIS A 96 6.62 28.57 -18.45
N ASP A 97 5.37 28.53 -18.90
CA ASP A 97 4.78 29.53 -19.80
C ASP A 97 4.51 30.86 -19.07
N SER A 98 4.26 30.83 -17.76
CA SER A 98 4.23 32.03 -16.90
C SER A 98 5.62 32.59 -16.59
N VAL A 99 6.67 31.76 -16.66
CA VAL A 99 8.09 32.12 -16.52
C VAL A 99 8.66 32.70 -17.82
N LYS A 100 8.04 32.42 -18.98
CA LYS A 100 8.39 33.02 -20.28
C LYS A 100 8.19 34.54 -20.31
N ASN A 101 7.32 35.06 -19.46
CA ASN A 101 7.36 36.45 -19.06
C ASN A 101 8.26 36.52 -17.83
N VAL A 102 9.51 36.96 -18.02
CA VAL A 102 10.50 37.13 -16.95
C VAL A 102 9.99 38.16 -15.94
N VAL A 103 9.15 37.71 -15.02
CA VAL A 103 8.93 38.31 -13.71
C VAL A 103 10.17 37.89 -12.95
N SER A 104 11.07 38.85 -12.70
CA SER A 104 12.34 38.62 -12.02
C SER A 104 12.08 37.78 -10.76
N PHE A 105 13.02 36.91 -10.33
CA PHE A 105 12.94 36.28 -9.01
C PHE A 105 12.64 37.30 -7.90
N GLN A 106 13.10 38.54 -8.09
CA GLN A 106 12.79 39.67 -7.21
C GLN A 106 11.30 40.01 -7.17
N ASP A 107 10.58 39.89 -8.28
CA ASP A 107 9.15 40.18 -8.38
C ASP A 107 8.27 39.05 -7.80
N ILE A 108 8.69 37.79 -7.93
CA ILE A 108 8.09 36.66 -7.20
C ILE A 108 8.23 36.89 -5.68
N LEU A 109 9.40 37.35 -5.25
CA LEU A 109 9.62 37.75 -3.87
C LEU A 109 8.86 39.04 -3.52
N LYS A 110 8.46 39.94 -4.42
CA LYS A 110 7.73 41.17 -4.04
C LYS A 110 6.32 40.90 -3.52
N ALA A 111 5.61 39.93 -4.10
CA ALA A 111 4.23 39.62 -3.71
C ALA A 111 4.19 38.73 -2.45
N PRO A 112 3.55 39.16 -1.34
CA PRO A 112 3.56 38.41 -0.08
C PRO A 112 3.06 36.97 -0.19
N LYS A 113 1.95 36.75 -0.90
CA LYS A 113 1.36 35.41 -1.09
C LYS A 113 2.26 34.48 -1.91
N MET A 114 2.83 34.99 -3.01
CA MET A 114 3.72 34.21 -3.86
C MET A 114 5.02 33.86 -3.15
N ARG A 115 5.58 34.82 -2.39
CA ARG A 115 6.77 34.60 -1.55
C ARG A 115 6.53 33.50 -0.51
N GLY A 116 5.38 33.52 0.18
CA GLY A 116 5.03 32.49 1.16
C GLY A 116 4.98 31.10 0.53
N MET A 117 4.22 30.96 -0.56
CA MET A 117 4.06 29.68 -1.27
C MET A 117 5.40 29.15 -1.83
N TRP A 118 6.23 30.03 -2.38
CA TRP A 118 7.58 29.64 -2.83
C TRP A 118 8.49 29.23 -1.67
N GLY A 119 8.39 29.89 -0.52
CA GLY A 119 9.13 29.53 0.68
C GLY A 119 8.76 28.13 1.17
N GLU A 120 7.46 27.83 1.25
CA GLU A 120 6.95 26.51 1.65
C GLU A 120 7.39 25.41 0.68
N LEU A 121 7.24 25.62 -0.63
CA LEU A 121 7.69 24.66 -1.65
C LEU A 121 9.21 24.46 -1.61
N SER A 122 9.97 25.53 -1.41
CA SER A 122 11.43 25.45 -1.30
C SER A 122 11.87 24.71 -0.04
N LEU A 123 11.16 24.90 1.08
CA LEU A 123 11.38 24.18 2.32
C LEU A 123 11.08 22.69 2.15
N GLU A 124 9.88 22.36 1.64
CA GLU A 124 9.47 20.98 1.40
C GLU A 124 10.44 20.28 0.45
N PHE A 125 10.82 20.92 -0.65
CA PHE A 125 11.81 20.39 -1.58
C PHE A 125 13.14 20.10 -0.86
N SER A 126 13.65 21.06 -0.07
CA SER A 126 14.92 20.87 0.66
C SER A 126 14.83 19.72 1.67
N LEU A 127 13.75 19.65 2.46
CA LEU A 127 13.54 18.57 3.42
C LEU A 127 13.40 17.21 2.74
N SER A 128 12.73 17.14 1.59
CA SER A 128 12.58 15.91 0.81
C SER A 128 13.91 15.37 0.28
N GLN A 129 14.86 16.25 -0.07
CA GLN A 129 16.16 15.85 -0.60
C GLN A 129 17.10 15.32 0.48
N TYR A 130 17.13 15.97 1.65
CA TYR A 130 18.13 15.68 2.69
C TYR A 130 17.59 14.81 3.84
N PHE A 131 16.27 14.82 4.07
CA PHE A 131 15.65 14.22 5.26
C PHE A 131 14.43 13.37 4.91
N ALA A 132 14.42 12.76 3.72
CA ALA A 132 13.32 11.93 3.22
C ALA A 132 12.79 10.95 4.29
N GLY A 133 11.49 11.00 4.54
CA GLY A 133 10.81 10.14 5.51
C GLY A 133 11.00 10.49 6.99
N SER A 134 11.79 11.51 7.30
CA SER A 134 12.04 11.97 8.69
C SER A 134 11.49 13.36 8.97
N TYR A 135 10.67 13.94 8.09
CA TYR A 135 10.05 15.24 8.30
C TYR A 135 8.52 15.18 8.11
N GLU A 136 7.82 16.19 8.61
CA GLU A 136 6.39 16.37 8.46
C GLU A 136 6.09 17.86 8.27
N MET A 137 5.30 18.20 7.25
CA MET A 137 4.91 19.59 6.97
C MET A 137 3.69 19.98 7.82
N GLN A 138 3.60 21.25 8.21
CA GLN A 138 2.43 21.85 8.88
C GLN A 138 2.00 21.08 10.14
N HIS A 139 2.95 20.89 11.07
CA HIS A 139 2.70 20.16 12.31
C HIS A 139 1.99 21.05 13.35
N TYR A 140 0.97 20.50 14.02
CA TYR A 140 0.19 21.19 15.04
C TYR A 140 0.54 20.65 16.43
N PHE A 141 0.89 21.57 17.34
CA PHE A 141 1.08 21.26 18.75
C PHE A 141 -0.26 21.22 19.49
N GLN A 142 -0.29 20.66 20.71
CA GLN A 142 -1.51 20.59 21.52
C GLN A 142 -2.09 21.97 21.88
N SER A 143 -1.25 23.00 21.86
CA SER A 143 -1.66 24.40 22.01
C SER A 143 -2.53 24.92 20.85
N GLY A 144 -2.55 24.21 19.72
CA GLY A 144 -3.20 24.64 18.48
C GLY A 144 -2.30 25.50 17.58
N GLU A 145 -1.09 25.84 18.02
CA GLU A 145 -0.09 26.51 17.19
C GLU A 145 0.48 25.53 16.15
N ALA A 146 0.69 26.02 14.94
CA ALA A 146 1.28 25.24 13.85
C ALA A 146 2.68 25.75 13.50
N VAL A 147 3.60 24.83 13.20
CA VAL A 147 4.94 25.13 12.67
C VAL A 147 5.03 24.69 11.21
N ASP A 148 5.83 25.39 10.40
CA ASP A 148 5.89 25.15 8.95
C ASP A 148 6.31 23.70 8.63
N ALA A 149 7.26 23.15 9.40
CA ALA A 149 7.63 21.74 9.36
C ALA A 149 8.24 21.27 10.69
N ILE A 150 8.30 19.96 10.89
CA ILE A 150 9.11 19.32 11.93
C ILE A 150 10.06 18.30 11.32
N LEU A 151 11.19 18.09 12.00
CA LEU A 151 12.11 16.99 11.73
C LEU A 151 12.09 16.03 12.93
N LYS A 152 11.87 14.74 12.67
CA LYS A 152 11.88 13.67 13.66
C LYS A 152 13.33 13.21 13.84
N LEU A 153 13.88 13.43 15.03
CA LEU A 153 15.26 13.10 15.32
C LEU A 153 15.40 11.62 15.76
N PRO A 154 16.57 10.99 15.56
CA PRO A 154 16.77 9.57 15.92
C PRO A 154 16.61 9.26 17.41
N ASN A 155 16.75 10.27 18.29
CA ASN A 155 16.59 10.14 19.72
C ASN A 155 15.13 10.29 20.19
N GLY A 156 14.17 10.38 19.26
CA GLY A 156 12.74 10.51 19.55
C GLY A 156 12.28 11.93 19.82
N LEU A 157 13.18 12.93 19.79
CA LEU A 157 12.80 14.34 19.90
C LEU A 157 12.33 14.90 18.55
N ILE A 158 11.57 15.98 18.60
CA ILE A 158 11.14 16.71 17.41
C ILE A 158 11.91 18.02 17.33
N LEU A 159 12.37 18.37 16.12
CA LEU A 159 12.98 19.66 15.82
C LEU A 159 12.01 20.50 14.98
N PRO A 160 11.35 21.51 15.56
CA PRO A 160 10.46 22.41 14.84
C PRO A 160 11.24 23.36 13.91
N ILE A 161 10.69 23.62 12.72
CA ILE A 161 11.27 24.50 11.70
C ILE A 161 10.22 25.55 11.29
N ASP A 162 10.35 26.78 11.78
CA ASP A 162 9.65 27.96 11.24
C ASP A 162 10.60 28.69 10.28
N SER A 163 10.24 28.72 9.00
CA SER A 163 11.12 29.19 7.91
C SER A 163 10.93 30.68 7.58
N LYS A 164 10.18 31.41 8.41
CA LYS A 164 9.81 32.81 8.14
C LYS A 164 10.97 33.75 8.46
N PHE A 165 11.53 34.34 7.41
CA PHE A 165 12.61 35.32 7.53
C PHE A 165 12.10 36.77 7.40
N SER A 166 12.44 37.62 8.38
CA SER A 166 12.09 39.05 8.41
C SER A 166 12.96 39.84 7.42
N LEU A 167 12.59 39.81 6.14
CA LEU A 167 13.36 40.39 5.03
C LEU A 167 13.35 41.93 4.94
N GLU A 168 12.45 42.61 5.64
CA GLU A 168 12.18 44.03 5.38
C GLU A 168 13.37 44.93 5.75
N ASN A 169 13.82 44.87 7.00
CA ASN A 169 14.94 45.68 7.47
C ASN A 169 16.28 45.23 6.87
N PHE A 170 16.42 43.94 6.55
CA PHE A 170 17.56 43.47 5.76
C PHE A 170 17.57 44.11 4.36
N GLY A 171 16.43 44.13 3.67
CA GLY A 171 16.29 44.76 2.37
C GLY A 171 16.59 46.27 2.40
N ARG A 172 16.13 46.98 3.44
CA ARG A 172 16.46 48.40 3.66
C ARG A 172 17.96 48.60 3.92
N MET A 173 18.56 47.77 4.76
CA MET A 173 20.00 47.81 5.05
C MET A 173 20.86 47.63 3.79
N VAL A 174 20.48 46.71 2.89
CA VAL A 174 21.22 46.46 1.64
C VAL A 174 21.10 47.63 0.65
N LYS A 175 19.99 48.37 0.70
CA LYS A 175 19.70 49.49 -0.21
C LYS A 175 20.10 50.86 0.36
N ALA A 176 20.56 50.93 1.60
CA ALA A 176 20.91 52.20 2.24
C ALA A 176 22.13 52.82 1.57
N ASP A 177 22.02 54.10 1.23
CA ASP A 177 23.07 54.85 0.51
C ASP A 177 24.16 55.40 1.44
N ASN A 178 23.89 55.47 2.76
CA ASN A 178 24.83 55.99 3.75
C ASN A 178 25.00 55.04 4.95
N ASP A 179 26.18 55.11 5.58
CA ASP A 179 26.55 54.21 6.67
C ASP A 179 25.71 54.39 7.94
N ILE A 180 25.16 55.58 8.16
CA ILE A 180 24.32 55.88 9.33
C ILE A 180 22.98 55.14 9.25
N GLU A 181 22.30 55.24 8.11
CA GLU A 181 21.06 54.50 7.84
C GLU A 181 21.30 53.00 7.82
N LYS A 182 22.41 52.57 7.20
CA LYS A 182 22.80 51.16 7.17
C LYS A 182 22.98 50.57 8.57
N ASP A 183 23.64 51.28 9.48
CA ASP A 183 23.79 50.86 10.87
C ASP A 183 22.45 50.85 11.63
N GLY A 184 21.59 51.85 11.37
CA GLY A 184 20.22 51.89 11.89
C GLY A 184 19.40 50.66 11.49
N TYR A 185 19.32 50.35 10.19
CA TYR A 185 18.59 49.19 9.69
C TYR A 185 19.23 47.86 10.14
N ARG A 186 20.56 47.81 10.29
CA ARG A 186 21.25 46.65 10.86
C ARG A 186 20.81 46.37 12.29
N LYS A 187 20.76 47.40 13.14
CA LYS A 187 20.29 47.27 14.53
C LYS A 187 18.84 46.80 14.60
N GLN A 188 17.97 47.36 13.75
CA GLN A 188 16.57 46.95 13.67
C GLN A 188 16.43 45.50 13.20
N PHE A 189 17.15 45.10 12.13
CA PHE A 189 17.16 43.73 11.65
C PHE A 189 17.60 42.72 12.73
N ILE A 190 18.63 43.04 13.51
CA ILE A 190 19.08 42.21 14.63
C ILE A 190 17.99 42.13 15.71
N ALA A 191 17.36 43.25 16.04
CA ALA A 191 16.29 43.28 17.04
C ALA A 191 15.08 42.43 16.60
N ASP A 192 14.65 42.54 15.34
CA ASP A 192 13.55 41.75 14.77
C ASP A 192 13.88 40.26 14.79
N THR A 193 15.12 39.90 14.45
CA THR A 193 15.58 38.51 14.45
C THR A 193 15.55 37.93 15.86
N LYS A 194 16.06 38.68 16.85
CA LYS A 194 16.01 38.26 18.27
C LYS A 194 14.58 38.06 18.76
N LYS A 195 13.70 39.02 18.47
CA LYS A 195 12.29 38.92 18.81
C LYS A 195 11.65 37.66 18.22
N ARG A 196 11.96 37.34 16.96
CA ARG A 196 11.46 36.11 16.31
C ARG A 196 12.04 34.84 16.95
N VAL A 197 13.30 34.84 17.37
CA VAL A 197 13.88 33.71 18.12
C VAL A 197 13.12 33.49 19.43
N ASP A 198 12.84 34.55 20.19
CA ASP A 198 12.09 34.46 21.45
C ASP A 198 10.64 33.98 21.23
N GLU A 199 9.98 34.45 20.17
CA GLU A 199 8.64 34.01 19.74
C GLU A 199 8.63 32.50 19.42
N ILE A 200 9.56 32.04 18.59
CA ILE A 200 9.71 30.62 18.21
C ILE A 200 10.01 29.76 19.42
N ALA A 201 10.92 30.21 20.30
CA ALA A 201 11.28 29.50 21.51
C ALA A 201 10.05 29.29 22.40
N THR A 202 9.25 30.33 22.59
CA THR A 202 8.03 30.27 23.41
C THR A 202 6.97 29.36 22.80
N LYS A 203 6.82 29.36 21.48
CA LYS A 203 5.77 28.60 20.78
C LYS A 203 6.08 27.12 20.61
N TYR A 204 7.34 26.77 20.36
CA TYR A 204 7.68 25.45 19.82
C TYR A 204 8.70 24.67 20.64
N ILE A 205 9.39 25.27 21.62
CA ILE A 205 10.22 24.51 22.56
C ILE A 205 9.32 23.97 23.66
N LEU A 206 8.71 22.82 23.41
CA LEU A 206 7.74 22.16 24.28
C LEU A 206 8.24 20.77 24.68
N PRO A 207 9.01 20.64 25.78
CA PRO A 207 9.62 19.36 26.18
C PRO A 207 8.61 18.23 26.41
N SER A 208 7.34 18.55 26.69
CA SER A 208 6.26 17.58 26.86
C SER A 208 5.77 16.96 25.55
N GLU A 209 6.09 17.54 24.40
CA GLU A 209 5.57 17.15 23.08
C GLU A 209 6.63 16.54 22.14
N GLY A 210 7.84 16.26 22.66
CA GLY A 210 8.92 15.59 21.93
C GLY A 210 10.08 16.51 21.61
#